data_AF-A0AAW4PPD5-F1
#
_entry.id   AF-A0AAW4PPD5-F1
#
_cell.length_a   1.000
_cell.length_b   1.000
_cell.length_c   1.000
_cell.angle_alpha   90.00
_cell.angle_beta   90.00
_cell.angle_gamma   90.00
#
_symmetry.space_group_name_H-M   'P 1'
#
loop_
_entity.id
_entity.type
_entity.pdbx_description
1 polymer ?
#
loop_
_entity_poly.entity_id
_entity_poly.type
_entity_poly.pdbx_seq_one_letter_code
_entity_poly.pdbx_strand_id
1 'polypeptide(L)'
;MTIHNSGIEELPLTVRDSSLREEAEYDDGTVKTVDDTLSAFQSYLRRQKSREMRLEDGSWSTSNRFVDRYAKRHYGKVAGADRQLQHQFEDLHCVMISLSSPLHNDRGEYRPPADYLDDLLSPMQSVTDAIGYKLGESLSLDYARHWILCPNQDGSVTLKHSLWVDGDVESADFESTVDKHLKHCPQLSREDRQFVDVQIWEPEDGTNTDLLEMQTEDLVGWNGTLDAQRYIRRFGAVLWARKRRQFNGGDTFQEFVRRSVQ
;
A
#
# COMPACT_ATOMS: atom_id res chain seq x y z
N MET A 1 17.78 32.57 -7.01
CA MET A 1 16.33 32.30 -6.92
C MET A 1 16.18 31.04 -6.11
N THR A 2 15.93 31.21 -4.82
CA THR A 2 15.85 30.14 -3.83
C THR A 2 14.45 29.54 -3.91
N ILE A 3 14.33 28.27 -4.27
CA ILE A 3 13.05 27.56 -4.25
C ILE A 3 12.70 27.38 -2.76
N HIS A 4 11.76 28.19 -2.26
CA HIS A 4 11.16 27.96 -0.96
C HIS A 4 10.32 26.70 -1.03
N ASN A 5 10.76 25.68 -0.30
CA ASN A 5 10.11 24.38 -0.17
C ASN A 5 8.96 24.46 0.85
N SER A 6 7.94 25.29 0.57
CA SER A 6 6.86 25.64 1.51
C SER A 6 5.55 24.88 1.28
N GLY A 7 5.50 23.85 0.42
CA GLY A 7 4.24 23.23 -0.01
C GLY A 7 3.74 22.05 0.83
N ILE A 8 4.64 21.25 1.43
CA ILE A 8 4.26 19.94 2.02
C ILE A 8 3.90 20.04 3.52
N GLU A 9 4.14 21.19 4.16
CA GLU A 9 4.03 21.33 5.61
C GLU A 9 2.58 21.42 6.13
N GLU A 10 1.60 21.65 5.27
CA GLU A 10 0.20 21.99 5.64
C GLU A 10 -0.85 21.12 4.94
N LEU A 11 -0.58 19.83 4.70
CA LEU A 11 -1.62 18.92 4.22
C LEU A 11 -2.78 18.86 5.26
N PRO A 12 -4.02 19.30 4.94
CA PRO A 12 -5.18 19.14 5.82
C PRO A 12 -5.45 17.65 6.05
N LEU A 13 -6.20 17.18 7.05
CA LEU A 13 -6.44 15.71 7.19
C LEU A 13 -7.87 15.24 6.92
N THR A 14 -8.90 16.10 6.90
CA THR A 14 -10.25 15.77 6.40
C THR A 14 -11.00 16.98 5.80
N VAL A 15 -11.78 16.76 4.74
CA VAL A 15 -12.71 17.68 4.05
C VAL A 15 -13.87 16.85 3.50
N ARG A 16 -14.93 16.67 4.29
CA ARG A 16 -16.24 16.22 3.77
C ARG A 16 -17.32 17.29 3.77
N ASP A 17 -17.11 18.40 4.48
CA ASP A 17 -18.09 19.50 4.62
C ASP A 17 -17.54 20.88 4.21
N SER A 18 -16.92 20.98 3.03
CA SER A 18 -16.55 22.26 2.37
C SER A 18 -15.66 23.25 3.14
N SER A 19 -15.12 22.83 4.30
CA SER A 19 -14.18 23.56 5.13
C SER A 19 -12.94 22.68 5.34
N LEU A 20 -11.74 23.28 5.24
CA LEU A 20 -10.49 22.63 5.61
C LEU A 20 -10.56 22.27 7.09
N ARG A 21 -10.57 20.96 7.41
CA ARG A 21 -10.46 20.50 8.80
C ARG A 21 -9.15 19.75 8.99
N GLU A 22 -8.38 20.24 9.93
CA GLU A 22 -7.12 19.64 10.38
C GLU A 22 -7.39 18.44 11.28
N GLU A 23 -8.37 17.58 10.99
CA GLU A 23 -8.88 16.58 11.92
C GLU A 23 -8.69 15.15 11.41
N ALA A 24 -8.38 14.22 12.32
CA ALA A 24 -8.35 12.78 12.10
C ALA A 24 -9.33 12.09 13.06
N GLU A 25 -10.21 11.24 12.52
CA GLU A 25 -11.13 10.41 13.27
C GLU A 25 -10.45 9.09 13.66
N TYR A 26 -10.52 8.73 14.94
CA TYR A 26 -10.07 7.47 15.50
C TYR A 26 -11.17 6.41 15.31
N ASP A 27 -10.85 5.14 15.45
CA ASP A 27 -11.82 4.06 15.27
C ASP A 27 -12.97 4.06 16.29
N ASP A 28 -12.81 4.75 17.42
CA ASP A 28 -13.85 4.97 18.42
C ASP A 28 -14.73 6.20 18.15
N GLY A 29 -14.54 6.85 16.99
CA GLY A 29 -15.25 8.08 16.59
C GLY A 29 -14.67 9.36 17.18
N THR A 30 -13.60 9.29 17.98
CA THR A 30 -12.93 10.49 18.51
C THR A 30 -12.27 11.26 17.38
N VAL A 31 -12.50 12.57 17.33
CA VAL A 31 -11.86 13.46 16.36
C VAL A 31 -10.77 14.28 17.06
N LYS A 32 -9.56 14.31 16.51
CA LYS A 32 -8.43 15.12 17.01
C LYS A 32 -7.73 15.84 15.88
N THR A 33 -6.93 16.85 16.20
CA THR A 33 -6.14 17.51 15.17
C THR A 33 -5.08 16.57 14.56
N VAL A 34 -4.58 16.92 13.37
CA VAL A 34 -3.45 16.26 12.69
C VAL A 34 -2.25 16.20 13.59
N ASP A 35 -1.91 17.34 14.18
CA ASP A 35 -0.70 17.49 14.95
C ASP A 35 -0.83 16.79 16.30
N ASP A 36 -2.02 16.74 16.89
CA ASP A 36 -2.31 15.89 18.04
C ASP A 36 -2.20 14.41 17.69
N THR A 37 -2.70 14.01 16.53
CA THR A 37 -2.66 12.61 16.06
C THR A 37 -1.24 12.19 15.72
N LEU A 38 -0.47 13.06 15.07
CA LEU A 38 0.95 12.85 14.80
C LEU A 38 1.75 12.80 16.11
N SER A 39 1.48 13.69 17.06
CA SER A 39 2.13 13.69 18.38
C SER A 39 1.81 12.42 19.17
N ALA A 40 0.56 11.96 19.13
CA ALA A 40 0.13 10.71 19.74
C ALA A 40 0.79 9.50 19.07
N PHE A 41 0.86 9.49 17.74
CA PHE A 41 1.52 8.45 16.95
C PHE A 41 3.03 8.40 17.24
N GLN A 42 3.73 9.54 17.24
CA GLN A 42 5.15 9.61 17.61
C GLN A 42 5.40 9.15 19.04
N SER A 43 4.52 9.51 19.98
CA SER A 43 4.59 9.04 21.36
C SER A 43 4.37 7.53 21.43
N TYR A 44 3.44 6.99 20.63
CA TYR A 44 3.28 5.55 20.46
C TYR A 44 4.56 4.90 19.94
N LEU A 45 5.17 5.41 18.87
CA LEU A 45 6.42 4.88 18.32
C LEU A 45 7.57 4.90 19.34
N ARG A 46 7.74 6.01 20.08
CA ARG A 46 8.75 6.12 21.15
C ARG A 46 8.53 5.07 22.24
N ARG A 47 7.28 4.87 22.68
CA ARG A 47 6.93 3.83 23.67
C ARG A 47 7.14 2.41 23.15
N GLN A 48 6.93 2.17 21.85
CA GLN A 48 7.19 0.86 21.25
C GLN A 48 8.68 0.59 21.14
N LYS A 49 9.48 1.59 20.75
CA LYS A 49 10.95 1.49 20.70
C LYS A 49 11.55 1.21 22.08
N SER A 50 11.02 1.83 23.14
CA SER A 50 11.44 1.56 24.52
C SER A 50 10.95 0.21 25.08
N ARG A 51 10.07 -0.50 24.36
CA ARG A 51 9.54 -1.83 24.72
C ARG A 51 10.15 -2.97 23.91
N GLU A 52 11.21 -2.69 23.15
CA GLU A 52 12.08 -3.71 22.55
C GLU A 52 12.63 -4.62 23.66
N MET A 53 11.94 -5.71 23.94
CA MET A 53 12.43 -6.76 24.82
C MET A 53 13.20 -7.78 24.01
N ARG A 54 14.43 -8.06 24.42
CA ARG A 54 15.16 -9.24 23.98
C ARG A 54 14.54 -10.45 24.68
N LEU A 55 14.00 -11.37 23.89
CA LEU A 55 13.52 -12.66 24.35
C LEU A 55 14.71 -13.56 24.69
N GLU A 56 14.49 -14.60 25.50
CA GLU A 56 15.54 -15.50 26.00
C GLU A 56 16.28 -16.25 24.88
N ASP A 57 15.62 -16.46 23.75
CA ASP A 57 16.20 -17.07 22.53
C ASP A 57 17.05 -16.08 21.71
N GLY A 58 17.21 -14.84 22.17
CA GLY A 58 17.94 -13.78 21.49
C GLY A 58 17.14 -13.06 20.40
N SER A 59 15.90 -13.46 20.13
CA SER A 59 14.98 -12.72 19.27
C SER A 59 14.48 -11.45 20.00
N TRP A 60 13.88 -10.50 19.27
CA TRP A 60 13.26 -9.34 19.94
C TRP A 60 11.76 -9.30 19.70
N SER A 61 11.03 -8.99 20.76
CA SER A 61 9.61 -8.73 20.79
C SER A 61 9.34 -7.30 20.32
N THR A 62 9.01 -7.11 19.04
CA THR A 62 8.17 -5.97 18.64
C THR A 62 7.14 -6.41 17.60
N SER A 63 5.87 -6.15 17.88
CA SER A 63 4.73 -6.36 16.98
C SER A 63 4.32 -5.09 16.24
N ASN A 64 5.07 -3.99 16.40
CA ASN A 64 4.72 -2.71 15.82
C ASN A 64 4.90 -2.75 14.30
N ARG A 65 3.83 -2.49 13.56
CA ARG A 65 3.86 -2.49 12.10
C ARG A 65 4.66 -1.36 11.46
N PHE A 66 4.99 -0.31 12.22
CA PHE A 66 5.64 0.91 11.75
C PHE A 66 7.15 0.96 12.04
N VAL A 67 7.80 -0.19 12.29
CA VAL A 67 9.26 -0.28 12.47
C VAL A 67 9.91 -1.09 11.35
N ASP A 68 11.18 -0.79 11.06
CA ASP A 68 11.99 -1.43 10.01
C ASP A 68 11.97 -2.96 10.03
N ARG A 69 11.97 -3.55 11.23
CA ARG A 69 11.86 -5.01 11.35
C ARG A 69 10.56 -5.56 10.77
N TYR A 70 9.46 -4.84 10.90
CA TYR A 70 8.17 -5.29 10.37
C TYR A 70 8.14 -5.22 8.84
N ALA A 71 8.71 -4.16 8.25
CA ALA A 71 8.94 -4.08 6.81
C ALA A 71 9.79 -5.26 6.32
N LYS A 72 10.93 -5.52 6.97
CA LYS A 72 11.80 -6.69 6.69
C LYS A 72 11.07 -8.03 6.82
N ARG A 73 10.17 -8.16 7.79
CA ARG A 73 9.36 -9.37 7.96
C ARG A 73 8.39 -9.56 6.79
N HIS A 74 7.72 -8.49 6.35
CA HIS A 74 6.83 -8.57 5.18
C HIS A 74 7.60 -8.85 3.90
N TYR A 75 8.75 -8.20 3.71
CA TYR A 75 9.66 -8.52 2.61
C TYR A 75 10.01 -10.01 2.63
N GLY A 76 10.43 -10.55 3.77
CA GLY A 76 10.74 -11.98 3.90
C GLY A 76 9.55 -12.90 3.60
N LYS A 77 8.32 -12.49 3.93
CA LYS A 77 7.11 -13.23 3.54
C LYS A 77 6.89 -13.21 2.04
N VAL A 78 7.03 -12.05 1.41
CA VAL A 78 6.82 -11.94 -0.04
C VAL A 78 7.89 -12.69 -0.80
N ALA A 79 9.17 -12.53 -0.44
CA ALA A 79 10.28 -13.29 -1.01
C ALA A 79 10.17 -14.81 -0.73
N GLY A 80 9.56 -15.21 0.38
CA GLY A 80 9.24 -16.60 0.67
C GLY A 80 8.15 -17.15 -0.24
N ALA A 81 7.05 -16.41 -0.40
CA ALA A 81 5.95 -16.77 -1.28
C ALA A 81 6.38 -16.80 -2.76
N ASP A 82 7.11 -15.79 -3.21
CA ASP A 82 7.65 -15.67 -4.58
C ASP A 82 8.48 -16.89 -4.96
N ARG A 83 9.44 -17.30 -4.11
CA ARG A 83 10.23 -18.52 -4.32
C ARG A 83 9.37 -19.78 -4.41
N GLN A 84 8.33 -19.89 -3.60
CA GLN A 84 7.44 -21.06 -3.68
C GLN A 84 6.58 -21.06 -4.94
N LEU A 85 6.10 -19.88 -5.35
CA LEU A 85 5.32 -19.71 -6.56
C LEU A 85 6.15 -20.03 -7.80
N GLN A 86 7.41 -19.60 -7.86
CA GLN A 86 8.36 -20.00 -8.91
C GLN A 86 8.58 -21.51 -9.01
N HIS A 87 8.46 -22.24 -7.89
CA HIS A 87 8.57 -23.70 -7.90
C HIS A 87 7.28 -24.42 -8.26
N GLN A 88 6.13 -23.79 -8.02
CA GLN A 88 4.81 -24.42 -8.20
C GLN A 88 4.17 -24.08 -9.53
N PHE A 89 4.34 -22.85 -10.02
CA PHE A 89 3.74 -22.39 -11.27
C PHE A 89 4.64 -22.77 -12.43
N GLU A 90 4.04 -23.34 -13.48
CA GLU A 90 4.77 -23.81 -14.66
C GLU A 90 5.02 -22.67 -15.65
N ASP A 91 4.09 -21.70 -15.72
CA ASP A 91 4.11 -20.55 -16.62
C ASP A 91 3.92 -19.24 -15.84
N LEU A 92 4.90 -18.93 -14.97
CA LEU A 92 4.78 -17.83 -14.04
C LEU A 92 4.89 -16.46 -14.74
N HIS A 93 3.78 -15.73 -14.74
CA HIS A 93 3.72 -14.30 -15.05
C HIS A 93 3.56 -13.47 -13.77
N CYS A 94 4.28 -12.36 -13.70
CA CYS A 94 4.19 -11.41 -12.59
C CYS A 94 3.55 -10.12 -13.07
N VAL A 95 2.57 -9.65 -12.31
CA VAL A 95 1.82 -8.43 -12.65
C VAL A 95 1.83 -7.48 -11.48
N MET A 96 2.15 -6.22 -11.74
CA MET A 96 1.91 -5.12 -10.80
C MET A 96 0.91 -4.14 -11.37
N ILE A 97 -0.18 -3.93 -10.63
CA ILE A 97 -1.20 -2.93 -10.93
C ILE A 97 -1.03 -1.81 -9.90
N SER A 98 -0.53 -0.67 -10.35
CA SER A 98 -0.37 0.54 -9.56
C SER A 98 -1.59 1.44 -9.74
N LEU A 99 -2.34 1.65 -8.65
CA LEU A 99 -3.53 2.48 -8.61
C LEU A 99 -3.23 3.73 -7.79
N SER A 100 -3.47 4.91 -8.35
CA SER A 100 -3.25 6.19 -7.67
C SER A 100 -4.43 7.14 -7.88
N SER A 101 -4.35 8.33 -7.29
CA SER A 101 -5.34 9.40 -7.52
C SER A 101 -4.68 10.79 -7.41
N PRO A 102 -5.29 11.86 -7.97
CA PRO A 102 -4.76 13.21 -7.88
C PRO A 102 -4.51 13.64 -6.43
N LEU A 103 -3.33 14.17 -6.14
CA LEU A 103 -2.97 14.69 -4.81
C LEU A 103 -3.68 16.02 -4.48
N HIS A 104 -4.13 16.75 -5.48
CA HIS A 104 -4.79 18.05 -5.33
C HIS A 104 -6.28 17.94 -5.68
N ASN A 105 -7.11 18.79 -5.08
CA ASN A 105 -8.52 18.92 -5.39
C ASN A 105 -8.74 19.84 -6.62
N ASP A 106 -9.99 20.02 -7.04
CA ASP A 106 -10.37 20.89 -8.18
C ASP A 106 -9.98 22.37 -8.00
N ARG A 107 -9.64 22.80 -6.77
CA ARG A 107 -9.18 24.15 -6.44
C ARG A 107 -7.65 24.26 -6.45
N GLY A 108 -6.94 23.17 -6.74
CA GLY A 108 -5.48 23.10 -6.68
C GLY A 108 -4.91 23.02 -5.26
N GLU A 109 -5.76 22.82 -4.25
CA GLU A 109 -5.33 22.65 -2.86
C GLU A 109 -4.98 21.19 -2.60
N TYR A 110 -4.04 20.94 -1.69
CA TYR A 110 -3.71 19.59 -1.27
C TYR A 110 -4.92 18.87 -0.69
N ARG A 111 -5.12 17.62 -1.13
CA ARG A 111 -6.16 16.78 -0.57
C ARG A 111 -5.78 16.30 0.81
N PRO A 112 -6.77 16.13 1.69
CA PRO A 112 -6.48 15.63 3.01
C PRO A 112 -6.07 14.15 2.98
N PRO A 113 -4.95 13.71 3.60
CA PRO A 113 -4.50 12.32 3.57
C PRO A 113 -5.53 11.28 4.01
N ALA A 114 -6.48 11.60 4.91
CA ALA A 114 -7.51 10.63 5.27
C ALA A 114 -8.57 10.46 4.17
N ASP A 115 -8.97 11.54 3.50
CA ASP A 115 -9.89 11.47 2.35
C ASP A 115 -9.18 10.93 1.11
N TYR A 116 -7.92 11.33 0.90
CA TYR A 116 -7.06 10.77 -0.13
C TYR A 116 -6.97 9.25 0.01
N LEU A 117 -6.75 8.76 1.23
CA LEU A 117 -6.73 7.34 1.53
C LEU A 117 -8.09 6.67 1.34
N ASP A 118 -9.19 7.27 1.80
CA ASP A 118 -10.52 6.67 1.65
C ASP A 118 -10.96 6.61 0.18
N ASP A 119 -10.68 7.64 -0.60
CA ASP A 119 -10.98 7.68 -2.03
C ASP A 119 -10.10 6.68 -2.82
N LEU A 120 -8.84 6.50 -2.41
CA LEU A 120 -7.97 5.49 -3.00
C LEU A 120 -8.41 4.05 -2.66
N LEU A 121 -8.99 3.85 -1.48
CA LEU A 121 -9.48 2.54 -1.02
C LEU A 121 -10.94 2.25 -1.40
N SER A 122 -11.72 3.24 -1.82
CA SER A 122 -13.12 3.03 -2.22
C SER A 122 -13.31 2.05 -3.39
N PRO A 123 -12.45 1.98 -4.44
CA PRO A 123 -12.63 1.02 -5.53
C PRO A 123 -12.14 -0.38 -5.18
N MET A 124 -11.53 -0.59 -4.01
CA MET A 124 -10.72 -1.76 -3.69
C MET A 124 -11.46 -3.10 -3.82
N GLN A 125 -12.73 -3.16 -3.40
CA GLN A 125 -13.54 -4.37 -3.56
C GLN A 125 -13.83 -4.63 -5.04
N SER A 126 -14.24 -3.60 -5.79
CA SER A 126 -14.54 -3.74 -7.21
C SER A 126 -13.32 -4.11 -8.06
N VAL A 127 -12.14 -3.55 -7.73
CA VAL A 127 -10.85 -3.92 -8.32
C VAL A 127 -10.52 -5.38 -8.02
N THR A 128 -10.66 -5.79 -6.76
CA THR A 128 -10.44 -7.17 -6.33
C THR A 128 -11.35 -8.16 -7.06
N ASP A 129 -12.63 -7.83 -7.18
CA ASP A 129 -13.62 -8.68 -7.87
C ASP A 129 -13.32 -8.77 -9.36
N ALA A 130 -12.88 -7.67 -9.99
CA ALA A 130 -12.49 -7.68 -11.41
C ALA A 130 -11.27 -8.57 -11.67
N ILE A 131 -10.23 -8.48 -10.83
CA ILE A 131 -9.06 -9.37 -10.90
C ILE A 131 -9.50 -10.82 -10.73
N GLY A 132 -10.30 -11.10 -9.70
CA GLY A 132 -10.74 -12.47 -9.39
C GLY A 132 -11.61 -13.09 -10.47
N TYR A 133 -12.55 -12.32 -11.01
CA TYR A 133 -13.38 -12.73 -12.14
C TYR A 133 -12.52 -12.98 -13.38
N LYS A 134 -11.62 -12.07 -13.72
CA LYS A 134 -10.83 -12.20 -14.95
C LYS A 134 -9.88 -13.40 -14.90
N LEU A 135 -9.06 -13.49 -13.86
CA LEU A 135 -8.06 -14.54 -13.75
C LEU A 135 -8.72 -15.89 -13.41
N GLY A 136 -9.56 -15.94 -12.39
CA GLY A 136 -10.12 -17.20 -11.89
C GLY A 136 -11.33 -17.72 -12.67
N GLU A 137 -12.25 -16.86 -13.11
CA GLU A 137 -13.49 -17.31 -13.76
C GLU A 137 -13.41 -17.26 -15.29
N SER A 138 -12.84 -16.19 -15.86
CA SER A 138 -12.80 -16.01 -17.31
C SER A 138 -11.64 -16.73 -17.98
N LEU A 139 -10.43 -16.64 -17.43
CA LEU A 139 -9.24 -17.29 -17.98
C LEU A 139 -8.96 -18.65 -17.30
N SER A 140 -9.57 -18.92 -16.15
CA SER A 140 -9.36 -20.15 -15.37
C SER A 140 -7.89 -20.39 -15.00
N LEU A 141 -7.16 -19.31 -14.69
CA LEU A 141 -5.76 -19.34 -14.27
C LEU A 141 -5.65 -19.39 -12.75
N ASP A 142 -4.64 -20.11 -12.27
CA ASP A 142 -4.23 -20.06 -10.88
C ASP A 142 -3.43 -18.79 -10.62
N TYR A 143 -3.69 -18.13 -9.49
CA TYR A 143 -2.96 -16.92 -9.13
C TYR A 143 -2.88 -16.68 -7.62
N ALA A 144 -1.79 -16.03 -7.20
CA ALA A 144 -1.62 -15.50 -5.86
C ALA A 144 -1.56 -13.98 -5.91
N ARG A 145 -2.03 -13.30 -4.86
CA ARG A 145 -2.05 -11.83 -4.82
C ARG A 145 -1.79 -11.25 -3.45
N HIS A 146 -1.14 -10.10 -3.42
CA HIS A 146 -1.19 -9.18 -2.29
C HIS A 146 -1.41 -7.75 -2.76
N TRP A 147 -1.67 -6.86 -1.81
CA TRP A 147 -1.60 -5.43 -2.06
C TRP A 147 -0.89 -4.70 -0.93
N ILE A 148 -0.35 -3.54 -1.29
CA ILE A 148 0.35 -2.63 -0.40
C ILE A 148 0.01 -1.16 -0.71
N LEU A 149 -0.09 -0.34 0.34
CA LEU A 149 -0.13 1.11 0.25
C LEU A 149 1.28 1.70 0.34
N CYS A 150 1.68 2.42 -0.70
CA CYS A 150 3.02 2.99 -0.90
C CYS A 150 2.92 4.52 -0.98
N PRO A 151 3.25 5.27 0.09
CA PRO A 151 3.32 6.72 0.01
C PRO A 151 4.59 7.17 -0.75
N ASN A 152 4.41 8.07 -1.70
CA ASN A 152 5.46 8.61 -2.55
C ASN A 152 6.10 9.87 -1.95
N GLN A 153 7.29 10.25 -2.45
CA GLN A 153 8.04 11.43 -1.98
C GLN A 153 7.28 12.77 -2.05
N ASP A 154 6.36 12.88 -2.99
CA ASP A 154 5.52 14.07 -3.18
C ASP A 154 4.31 14.14 -2.23
N GLY A 155 4.08 13.11 -1.41
CA GLY A 155 2.94 13.00 -0.50
C GLY A 155 1.72 12.27 -1.06
N SER A 156 1.74 11.89 -2.35
CA SER A 156 0.73 11.00 -2.92
C SER A 156 0.88 9.57 -2.37
N VAL A 157 -0.15 8.73 -2.58
CA VAL A 157 -0.12 7.32 -2.19
C VAL A 157 -0.58 6.48 -3.36
N THR A 158 0.19 5.44 -3.64
CA THR A 158 -0.15 4.42 -4.64
C THR A 158 -0.57 3.14 -3.92
N LEU A 159 -1.70 2.57 -4.33
CA LEU A 159 -2.11 1.21 -3.97
C LEU A 159 -1.56 0.27 -5.05
N LYS A 160 -0.59 -0.56 -4.70
CA LYS A 160 -0.02 -1.56 -5.62
C LYS A 160 -0.62 -2.92 -5.33
N HIS A 161 -1.21 -3.54 -6.35
CA HIS A 161 -1.52 -4.97 -6.34
C HIS A 161 -0.38 -5.72 -7.01
N SER A 162 0.16 -6.74 -6.36
CA SER A 162 1.13 -7.65 -6.96
C SER A 162 0.49 -9.03 -7.10
N LEU A 163 0.57 -9.57 -8.31
CA LEU A 163 -0.01 -10.84 -8.72
C LEU A 163 1.10 -11.75 -9.24
N TRP A 164 1.03 -13.02 -8.85
CA TRP A 164 1.72 -14.12 -9.52
C TRP A 164 0.63 -14.94 -10.19
N VAL A 165 0.74 -15.17 -11.49
CA VAL A 165 -0.25 -15.84 -12.32
C VAL A 165 0.44 -17.03 -12.99
N ASP A 166 -0.20 -18.19 -12.95
CA ASP A 166 0.24 -19.37 -13.70
C ASP A 166 -0.51 -19.39 -15.05
N GLY A 167 0.14 -18.87 -16.09
CA GLY A 167 -0.40 -18.73 -17.44
C GLY A 167 -0.19 -17.35 -18.06
N ASP A 168 -0.18 -17.33 -19.38
CA ASP A 168 -0.13 -16.14 -20.22
C ASP A 168 -1.18 -15.08 -19.84
N VAL A 169 -0.71 -13.85 -19.62
CA VAL A 169 -1.55 -12.66 -19.41
C VAL A 169 -0.99 -11.44 -20.14
N GLU A 170 -1.89 -10.59 -20.63
CA GLU A 170 -1.53 -9.32 -21.27
C GLU A 170 -2.18 -8.12 -20.58
N SER A 171 -1.71 -6.91 -20.90
CA SER A 171 -2.25 -5.69 -20.27
C SER A 171 -3.75 -5.52 -20.52
N ALA A 172 -4.23 -5.98 -21.69
CA ALA A 172 -5.65 -5.96 -22.05
C ALA A 172 -6.53 -6.77 -21.10
N ASP A 173 -5.98 -7.79 -20.43
CA ASP A 173 -6.73 -8.59 -19.48
C ASP A 173 -7.13 -7.78 -18.24
N PHE A 174 -6.33 -6.78 -17.87
CA PHE A 174 -6.55 -5.97 -16.69
C PHE A 174 -7.39 -4.71 -16.95
N GLU A 175 -7.84 -4.47 -18.19
CA GLU A 175 -8.68 -3.33 -18.56
C GLU A 175 -9.93 -3.19 -17.69
N SER A 176 -10.57 -4.32 -17.36
CA SER A 176 -11.72 -4.32 -16.45
C SER A 176 -11.35 -3.81 -15.05
N THR A 177 -10.15 -4.10 -14.57
CA THR A 177 -9.62 -3.64 -13.28
C THR A 177 -9.36 -2.14 -13.31
N VAL A 178 -8.73 -1.66 -14.39
CA VAL A 178 -8.52 -0.22 -14.64
C VAL A 178 -9.86 0.52 -14.62
N ASP A 179 -10.84 0.02 -15.36
CA ASP A 179 -12.17 0.62 -15.44
C ASP A 179 -12.89 0.66 -14.08
N LYS A 180 -12.73 -0.37 -13.24
CA LYS A 180 -13.29 -0.36 -11.88
C LYS A 180 -12.65 0.70 -11.00
N HIS A 181 -11.32 0.87 -11.08
CA HIS A 181 -10.63 1.92 -10.34
C HIS A 181 -11.13 3.30 -10.76
N LEU A 182 -11.09 3.59 -12.05
CA LEU A 182 -11.51 4.89 -12.60
C LEU A 182 -12.98 5.20 -12.33
N LYS A 183 -13.84 4.18 -12.32
CA LYS A 183 -15.29 4.36 -12.07
C LYS A 183 -15.61 4.59 -10.58
N HIS A 184 -14.88 3.95 -9.67
CA HIS A 184 -15.25 3.89 -8.25
C HIS A 184 -14.34 4.71 -7.33
N CYS A 185 -13.24 5.27 -7.84
CA CYS A 185 -12.46 6.29 -7.15
C CYS A 185 -13.11 7.67 -7.37
N PRO A 186 -13.58 8.37 -6.32
CA PRO A 186 -14.37 9.60 -6.44
C PRO A 186 -13.72 10.74 -7.23
N GLN A 187 -12.39 10.79 -7.28
CA GLN A 187 -11.63 11.86 -7.94
C GLN A 187 -11.22 11.53 -9.37
N LEU A 188 -11.62 10.37 -9.87
CA LEU A 188 -11.20 9.91 -11.19
C LEU A 188 -12.41 9.85 -12.13
N SER A 189 -12.12 10.15 -13.38
CA SER A 189 -12.97 9.91 -14.52
C SER A 189 -12.35 8.81 -15.39
N ARG A 190 -13.07 8.39 -16.44
CA ARG A 190 -12.52 7.45 -17.43
C ARG A 190 -11.32 7.99 -18.20
N GLU A 191 -11.18 9.31 -18.28
CA GLU A 191 -10.08 9.97 -18.99
C GLU A 191 -8.78 9.95 -18.17
N ASP A 192 -8.87 9.66 -16.88
CA ASP A 192 -7.77 9.74 -15.92
C ASP A 192 -6.87 8.49 -15.89
N ARG A 193 -6.66 7.86 -17.05
CA ARG A 193 -5.87 6.62 -17.17
C ARG A 193 -4.42 6.79 -16.70
N GLN A 194 -3.88 8.01 -16.70
CA GLN A 194 -2.53 8.30 -16.18
C GLN A 194 -2.33 7.94 -14.70
N PHE A 195 -3.40 7.74 -13.93
CA PHE A 195 -3.31 7.32 -12.52
C PHE A 195 -3.31 5.81 -12.33
N VAL A 196 -3.33 5.04 -13.43
CA VAL A 196 -3.27 3.59 -13.41
C VAL A 196 -2.13 3.12 -14.29
N ASP A 197 -1.30 2.24 -13.74
CA ASP A 197 -0.21 1.62 -14.47
C ASP A 197 -0.25 0.10 -14.26
N VAL A 198 -0.09 -0.65 -15.35
CA VAL A 198 -0.11 -2.11 -15.37
C VAL A 198 1.19 -2.57 -15.99
N GLN A 199 2.03 -3.19 -15.18
CA GLN A 199 3.30 -3.75 -15.60
C GLN A 199 3.22 -5.27 -15.51
N ILE A 200 3.65 -5.95 -16.57
CA ILE A 200 3.68 -7.41 -16.67
C ILE A 200 5.09 -7.80 -17.08
N TRP A 201 5.65 -8.82 -16.44
CA TRP A 201 6.91 -9.41 -16.83
C TRP A 201 6.95 -10.89 -16.47
N GLU A 202 7.80 -11.60 -17.19
CA GLU A 202 8.16 -12.99 -16.92
C GLU A 202 9.46 -12.99 -16.09
N PRO A 203 9.60 -13.85 -15.07
CA PRO A 203 10.85 -13.97 -14.31
C PRO A 203 11.98 -14.51 -15.20
N GLU A 204 13.06 -13.75 -15.36
CA GLU A 204 14.29 -14.27 -15.98
C GLU A 204 15.07 -15.15 -15.00
N ASP A 205 15.59 -16.29 -15.49
CA ASP A 205 16.43 -17.24 -14.75
C ASP A 205 15.84 -17.72 -13.40
N GLY A 206 14.50 -17.75 -13.29
CA GLY A 206 13.81 -18.18 -12.08
C GLY A 206 13.94 -17.22 -10.90
N THR A 207 14.30 -15.96 -11.15
CA THR A 207 14.33 -14.92 -10.13
C THR A 207 13.50 -13.71 -10.53
N ASN A 208 12.50 -13.40 -9.71
CA ASN A 208 11.66 -12.23 -9.87
C ASN A 208 12.28 -10.98 -9.20
N THR A 209 13.50 -10.66 -9.62
CA THR A 209 14.32 -9.63 -8.97
C THR A 209 13.62 -8.27 -9.03
N ASP A 210 13.00 -7.93 -10.15
CA ASP A 210 12.34 -6.64 -10.35
C ASP A 210 11.12 -6.44 -9.42
N LEU A 211 10.24 -7.44 -9.30
CA LEU A 211 9.10 -7.35 -8.38
C LEU A 211 9.56 -7.20 -6.94
N LEU A 212 10.54 -8.01 -6.55
CA LEU A 212 11.06 -8.04 -5.19
C LEU A 212 11.82 -6.76 -4.86
N GLU A 213 12.57 -6.19 -5.80
CA GLU A 213 13.26 -4.90 -5.63
C GLU A 213 12.24 -3.76 -5.47
N MET A 214 11.26 -3.66 -6.36
CA MET A 214 10.20 -2.64 -6.26
C MET A 214 9.43 -2.74 -4.94
N GLN A 215 9.08 -3.96 -4.54
CA GLN A 215 8.42 -4.20 -3.25
C GLN A 215 9.35 -3.98 -2.06
N THR A 216 10.66 -4.14 -2.20
CA THR A 216 11.63 -3.81 -1.14
C THR A 216 11.66 -2.32 -0.91
N GLU A 217 11.69 -1.51 -1.98
CA GLU A 217 11.63 -0.06 -1.85
C GLU A 217 10.33 0.40 -1.19
N ASP A 218 9.20 -0.17 -1.59
CA ASP A 218 7.89 0.13 -1.00
C ASP A 218 7.78 -0.35 0.46
N LEU A 219 8.28 -1.57 0.71
CA LEU A 219 8.52 -2.25 1.99
C LEU A 219 9.25 -1.39 3.01
N VAL A 220 10.52 -1.16 2.66
CA VAL A 220 11.60 -0.72 3.54
C VAL A 220 11.75 0.80 3.51
N GLY A 221 11.44 1.44 2.38
CA GLY A 221 11.38 2.89 2.24
C GLY A 221 10.25 3.52 3.06
N TRP A 222 9.21 2.74 3.37
CA TRP A 222 8.11 3.11 4.26
C TRP A 222 8.47 3.08 5.75
N ASN A 223 9.71 3.36 6.14
CA ASN A 223 10.04 3.38 7.56
C ASN A 223 9.40 4.60 8.23
N GLY A 224 8.10 4.53 8.58
CA GLY A 224 7.30 5.48 9.39
C GLY A 224 7.83 5.71 10.81
N THR A 225 9.11 5.41 11.01
CA THR A 225 10.02 5.83 12.04
C THR A 225 9.98 7.34 12.26
N LEU A 226 10.55 7.77 13.38
CA LEU A 226 10.68 9.19 13.71
C LEU A 226 11.51 9.97 12.68
N ASP A 227 12.36 9.27 11.92
CA ASP A 227 13.33 9.83 10.97
C ASP A 227 12.77 9.96 9.54
N ALA A 228 11.58 9.41 9.28
CA ALA A 228 10.93 9.57 7.98
C ALA A 228 10.52 11.01 7.69
N GLN A 229 10.36 11.30 6.40
CA GLN A 229 9.83 12.58 5.92
C GLN A 229 8.44 12.85 6.53
N ARG A 230 8.10 14.13 6.75
CA ARG A 230 6.90 14.54 7.50
C ARG A 230 5.62 13.94 6.95
N TYR A 231 5.45 13.85 5.63
CA TYR A 231 4.25 13.29 5.03
C TYR A 231 4.14 11.77 5.27
N ILE A 232 5.23 10.99 5.20
CA ILE A 232 5.21 9.54 5.52
C ILE A 232 4.74 9.35 6.96
N ARG A 233 5.22 10.19 7.89
CA ARG A 233 4.81 10.15 9.30
C ARG A 233 3.34 10.53 9.48
N ARG A 234 2.84 11.53 8.76
CA ARG A 234 1.41 11.91 8.76
C ARG A 234 0.53 10.78 8.20
N PHE A 235 0.92 10.18 7.09
CA PHE A 235 0.24 9.03 6.51
C PHE A 235 0.23 7.83 7.47
N GLY A 236 1.37 7.53 8.09
CA GLY A 236 1.48 6.51 9.14
C GLY A 236 0.57 6.79 10.34
N ALA A 237 0.47 8.05 10.76
CA ALA A 237 -0.43 8.49 11.83
C ALA A 237 -1.91 8.30 11.47
N VAL A 238 -2.31 8.61 10.24
CA VAL A 238 -3.68 8.37 9.73
C VAL A 238 -3.99 6.87 9.68
N LEU A 239 -3.08 6.05 9.14
CA LEU A 239 -3.24 4.60 9.13
C LEU A 239 -3.35 4.02 10.55
N TRP A 240 -2.55 4.54 11.49
CA TRP A 240 -2.57 4.16 12.91
C TRP A 240 -3.88 4.52 13.59
N ALA A 241 -4.31 5.78 13.50
CA ALA A 241 -5.53 6.27 14.14
C ALA A 241 -6.77 5.52 13.65
N ARG A 242 -6.83 5.21 12.35
CA ARG A 242 -7.98 4.54 11.71
C ARG A 242 -7.89 3.02 11.67
N LYS A 243 -6.86 2.43 12.30
CA LYS A 243 -6.59 0.98 12.31
C LYS A 243 -6.57 0.32 10.91
N ARG A 244 -6.30 1.10 9.85
CA ARG A 244 -6.23 0.61 8.47
C ARG A 244 -4.98 -0.24 8.27
N ARG A 245 -5.06 -1.29 7.44
CA ARG A 245 -3.88 -2.11 7.09
C ARG A 245 -3.12 -1.45 5.94
N GLN A 246 -1.79 -1.52 6.00
CA GLN A 246 -0.94 -1.10 4.89
C GLN A 246 -0.74 -2.24 3.87
N PHE A 247 -0.75 -3.48 4.34
CA PHE A 247 -0.47 -4.68 3.56
C PHE A 247 -1.55 -5.73 3.82
N ASN A 248 -1.94 -6.47 2.79
CA ASN A 248 -2.76 -7.66 2.92
C ASN A 248 -2.44 -8.63 1.78
N GLY A 249 -2.16 -9.88 2.15
CA GLY A 249 -1.73 -10.92 1.22
C GLY A 249 -2.82 -11.87 0.74
N GLY A 250 -4.10 -11.46 0.66
CA GLY A 250 -5.17 -12.36 0.21
C GLY A 250 -5.25 -13.68 1.00
N ASP A 251 -5.99 -14.66 0.50
CA ASP A 251 -5.99 -16.01 1.10
C ASP A 251 -4.90 -16.89 0.47
N THR A 252 -4.84 -16.92 -0.86
CA THR A 252 -3.87 -17.74 -1.61
C THR A 252 -2.43 -17.39 -1.26
N PHE A 253 -2.05 -16.10 -1.28
CA PHE A 253 -0.68 -15.73 -0.90
C PHE A 253 -0.39 -16.02 0.59
N GLN A 254 -1.37 -15.90 1.49
CA GLN A 254 -1.16 -16.31 2.89
C GLN A 254 -0.93 -17.82 3.03
N GLU A 255 -1.50 -18.65 2.15
CA GLU A 255 -1.23 -20.07 2.10
C GLU A 255 0.22 -20.36 1.71
N PHE A 256 0.73 -19.73 0.66
CA PHE A 256 2.15 -19.80 0.26
C PHE A 256 3.10 -19.28 1.35
N VAL A 257 2.72 -18.19 2.03
CA VAL A 257 3.51 -17.70 3.18
C VAL A 257 3.57 -18.72 4.31
N ARG A 258 2.49 -19.48 4.58
CA ARG A 258 2.51 -20.51 5.64
C ARG A 258 3.36 -21.71 5.25
N ARG A 259 3.32 -22.10 3.97
CA ARG A 259 4.10 -23.22 3.43
C ARG A 259 5.60 -22.90 3.34
N SER A 260 6.00 -21.63 3.24
CA SER A 260 7.42 -21.21 3.13
C SER A 260 8.17 -21.10 4.46
N VAL A 261 7.47 -21.25 5.58
CA VAL A 261 8.05 -21.17 6.93
C VAL A 261 8.25 -22.58 7.55
N GLN A 262 7.81 -23.64 6.86
CA GLN A 262 8.04 -25.05 7.24
C GLN A 262 9.31 -25.58 6.58
#